data_AF-A0A7W5ZS35-F1
#
_entry.id   AF-A0A7W5ZS35-F1
#
_cell.length_a   1.000
_cell.length_b   1.000
_cell.length_c   1.000
_cell.angle_alpha   90.00
_cell.angle_beta   90.00
_cell.angle_gamma   90.00
#
_symmetry.space_group_name_H-M   'P 1'
#
loop_
_entity.id
_entity.type
_entity.pdbx_description
1 polymer ?
#
loop_
_entity_poly.entity_id
_entity_poly.type
_entity_poly.pdbx_seq_one_letter_code
_entity_poly.pdbx_strand_id
1 'polypeptide(L)' 'MTDPIYAMFYTSTDDGDVLGDIYTILPTQDNFVQIDNYDNYTKEIRGKFQLTFVIKSIGGNHVLPDTLRLTEGRFHTKIK' A
#
# COMPACT_ATOMS: atom_id res chain seq x y z
N MET A 1 -7.47 -3.66 20.74
CA MET A 1 -6.20 -3.72 19.99
C MET A 1 -6.60 -3.66 18.53
N THR A 2 -6.30 -2.57 17.83
CA THR A 2 -6.51 -2.49 16.38
C THR A 2 -5.37 -3.22 15.71
N ASP A 3 -5.66 -4.16 14.83
CA ASP A 3 -4.62 -4.87 14.08
C ASP A 3 -3.79 -3.87 13.27
N PRO A 4 -2.44 -3.91 13.36
CA PRO A 4 -1.60 -2.97 12.64
C PRO A 4 -1.72 -3.20 11.14
N ILE A 5 -1.98 -2.13 10.39
CA ILE A 5 -2.02 -2.18 8.92
C ILE A 5 -0.62 -2.50 8.41
N TYR A 6 -0.52 -3.58 7.64
CA TYR A 6 0.69 -3.95 6.93
C TYR A 6 0.52 -3.66 5.45
N ALA A 7 1.44 -2.88 4.89
CA ALA A 7 1.60 -2.73 3.46
C ALA A 7 3.08 -2.52 3.14
N MET A 8 3.48 -2.89 1.93
CA MET A 8 4.81 -2.68 1.40
C MET A 8 4.68 -2.04 0.02
N PHE A 9 5.50 -1.03 -0.23
CA PHE A 9 5.69 -0.48 -1.56
C PHE A 9 7.17 -0.63 -1.91
N TYR A 10 7.47 -1.06 -3.12
CA TYR A 10 8.83 -1.16 -3.61
C TYR A 10 8.88 -0.80 -5.10
N THR A 11 10.03 -0.33 -5.54
CA THR A 11 10.33 -0.23 -6.98
C THR A 11 11.07 -1.49 -7.42
N SER A 12 10.94 -1.83 -8.70
CA SER A 12 11.66 -2.95 -9.32
C SER A 12 12.50 -2.38 -10.47
N THR A 13 13.74 -2.85 -10.61
CA THR A 13 14.67 -2.43 -11.66
C THR A 13 15.02 -3.57 -12.61
N ASP A 14 15.85 -3.28 -13.60
CA ASP A 14 16.31 -4.20 -14.64
C ASP A 14 15.13 -4.79 -15.45
N ASP A 15 14.95 -6.11 -15.46
CA ASP A 15 13.82 -6.78 -16.11
C ASP A 15 12.69 -7.15 -15.12
N GLY A 16 12.75 -6.63 -13.89
CA GLY A 16 11.76 -6.83 -12.84
C GLY A 16 12.17 -7.86 -11.78
N ASP A 17 13.41 -8.34 -11.80
CA ASP A 17 13.95 -9.32 -10.85
C ASP A 17 14.78 -8.68 -9.71
N VAL A 18 15.24 -7.43 -9.88
CA VAL A 18 15.98 -6.68 -8.86
C VAL A 18 15.06 -5.72 -8.10
N LEU A 19 15.13 -5.77 -6.77
CA LEU A 19 14.48 -4.80 -5.90
C LEU A 19 15.23 -3.46 -5.92
N GLY A 20 14.50 -2.38 -6.17
CA GLY A 20 14.97 -1.01 -6.00
C GLY A 20 14.74 -0.50 -4.58
N ASP A 21 14.10 0.65 -4.47
CA ASP A 21 13.73 1.25 -3.20
C ASP A 21 12.66 0.43 -2.50
N ILE A 22 12.74 0.34 -1.17
CA ILE A 22 11.76 -0.34 -0.32
C ILE A 22 11.20 0.67 0.66
N TYR A 23 9.88 0.72 0.77
CA TYR A 23 9.16 1.61 1.67
C TYR A 23 8.29 0.82 2.64
N THR A 24 8.08 1.39 3.82
CA THR A 24 7.24 0.83 4.88
C THR A 24 6.22 1.85 5.37
N ILE A 25 5.16 1.41 6.03
CA ILE A 25 4.13 2.30 6.58
C ILE A 25 4.75 3.22 7.62
N LEU A 26 4.48 4.53 7.50
CA LEU A 26 4.82 5.53 8.51
C LEU A 26 3.72 5.54 9.59
N PRO A 27 3.93 4.95 10.78
CA PRO A 27 2.84 4.65 11.72
C PRO A 27 2.22 5.89 12.38
N THR A 28 2.91 7.02 12.33
CA THR A 28 2.45 8.30 12.91
C THR A 28 1.41 9.02 12.05
N GLN A 29 1.10 8.50 10.86
CA GLN A 29 0.12 9.07 9.94
C GLN A 29 -1.23 8.33 10.03
N ASP A 30 -2.26 9.00 9.53
CA ASP A 30 -3.58 8.40 9.34
C ASP A 30 -3.54 7.39 8.18
N ASN A 31 -3.31 6.14 8.53
CA ASN A 31 -3.28 5.00 7.62
C ASN A 31 -4.53 4.16 7.87
N PHE A 32 -5.30 3.87 6.82
CA PHE A 32 -6.48 3.02 6.93
C PHE A 32 -6.75 2.22 5.66
N VAL A 33 -7.41 1.09 5.85
CA VAL A 33 -8.16 0.37 4.83
C VAL A 33 -9.58 0.23 5.36
N GLN A 34 -10.54 0.77 4.63
CA GLN A 34 -11.96 0.73 4.98
C GLN A 34 -12.72 -0.05 3.93
N ILE A 35 -13.51 -1.03 4.36
CA ILE A 35 -14.49 -1.71 3.52
C ILE A 35 -15.77 -0.87 3.51
N ASP A 36 -16.20 -0.44 2.33
CA ASP A 36 -17.43 0.33 2.16
C ASP A 36 -18.62 -0.57 1.79
N ASN A 37 -18.36 -1.68 1.08
CA ASN A 37 -19.39 -2.63 0.65
C ASN A 37 -18.82 -4.05 0.58
N TYR A 38 -19.61 -5.02 1.04
CA TYR A 38 -19.42 -6.45 0.80
C TYR A 38 -20.70 -7.06 0.24
N ASP A 39 -20.62 -7.65 -0.95
CA ASP A 39 -21.71 -8.41 -1.56
C ASP A 39 -21.55 -9.90 -1.20
N ASN A 40 -22.50 -10.42 -0.41
CA ASN A 40 -22.44 -11.78 0.08
C ASN A 40 -22.73 -12.86 -0.98
N TYR A 41 -23.36 -12.52 -2.11
CA TYR A 41 -23.64 -13.45 -3.21
C TYR A 41 -22.45 -13.55 -4.15
N THR A 42 -21.93 -12.40 -4.59
CA THR A 42 -20.80 -12.37 -5.54
C THR A 42 -19.44 -12.50 -4.85
N LYS A 43 -19.40 -12.32 -3.53
CA LYS A 43 -18.19 -12.25 -2.69
C LYS A 43 -17.28 -11.05 -3.00
N GLU A 44 -17.81 -10.03 -3.68
CA GLU A 44 -17.08 -8.81 -3.98
C GLU A 44 -16.96 -7.91 -2.75
N ILE A 45 -15.81 -7.26 -2.61
CA ILE A 45 -15.51 -6.25 -1.59
C ILE A 45 -15.04 -4.99 -2.31
N ARG A 46 -15.65 -3.86 -1.95
CA ARG A 46 -15.23 -2.52 -2.40
C ARG A 46 -14.92 -1.65 -1.20
N GLY A 47 -13.96 -0.77 -1.35
CA GLY A 47 -13.58 0.12 -0.26
C GLY A 47 -12.57 1.16 -0.68
N LYS A 48 -12.05 1.84 0.34
CA LYS A 48 -11.08 2.91 0.21
C LYS A 48 -9.90 2.74 1.14
N PHE A 49 -8.78 3.35 0.78
CA PHE A 49 -7.56 3.32 1.57
C PHE A 49 -6.84 4.67 1.52
N GLN A 50 -6.11 4.94 2.60
CA GLN A 50 -5.10 5.99 2.66
C GLN A 50 -3.87 5.38 3.32
N LEU A 51 -2.71 5.50 2.67
CA LEU A 51 -1.45 4.94 3.16
C LEU A 51 -0.34 5.96 2.97
N THR A 52 0.44 6.19 4.01
CA THR A 52 1.67 6.96 3.96
C THR A 52 2.85 6.02 4.17
N PHE A 53 3.72 5.99 3.18
CA PHE A 53 4.94 5.22 3.17
C PHE A 53 6.15 6.13 3.42
N VAL A 54 7.13 5.62 4.13
CA VAL A 54 8.46 6.22 4.29
C VAL A 54 9.51 5.24 3.78
N ILE A 55 10.56 5.78 3.16
CA ILE A 55 11.68 4.98 2.66
C ILE A 55 12.34 4.21 3.80
N LYS A 56 12.52 2.91 3.60
CA LYS A 56 13.17 1.99 4.54
C LYS A 56 14.56 1.61 4.05
N SER A 57 14.70 1.39 2.75
CA SER A 57 15.98 1.07 2.10
C SER A 57 16.02 1.74 0.73
N ILE A 58 17.16 2.33 0.41
CA ILE A 58 17.41 2.98 -0.88
C ILE A 58 18.08 1.96 -1.81
N GLY A 59 17.52 1.77 -3.00
CA GLY A 59 18.07 0.91 -4.04
C GLY A 59 19.02 1.65 -4.99
N GLY A 60 19.43 0.99 -6.07
CA GLY A 60 20.09 1.66 -7.18
C GLY A 60 19.13 2.63 -7.88
N ASN A 61 19.58 3.84 -8.20
CA ASN A 61 18.80 4.87 -8.90
C ASN A 61 17.52 5.29 -8.17
N HIS A 62 17.64 5.81 -6.95
CA HIS A 62 16.55 6.44 -6.22
C HIS A 62 15.96 7.63 -6.99
N VAL A 63 14.66 7.57 -7.32
CA VAL A 63 13.97 8.61 -8.13
C VAL A 63 12.70 9.15 -7.46
N LEU A 64 12.10 8.38 -6.57
CA LEU A 64 10.87 8.76 -5.88
C LEU A 64 11.20 9.54 -4.59
N PRO A 65 10.30 10.38 -4.06
CA PRO A 65 10.53 11.01 -2.76
C PRO A 65 10.62 10.01 -1.61
N ASP A 66 11.37 10.35 -0.55
CA ASP A 66 11.50 9.55 0.68
C ASP A 66 10.17 9.26 1.38
N THR A 67 9.12 10.04 1.09
CA THR A 67 7.78 9.86 1.64
C THR A 67 6.76 9.85 0.51
N LEU A 68 5.95 8.79 0.45
CA LEU A 68 4.88 8.63 -0.53
C LEU A 68 3.55 8.62 0.19
N ARG A 69 2.64 9.52 -0.18
CA ARG A 69 1.30 9.59 0.40
C ARG A 69 0.25 9.25 -0.66
N LEU A 70 -0.44 8.14 -0.47
CA LEU A 70 -1.56 7.73 -1.29
C LEU A 70 -2.86 8.14 -0.59
N THR A 71 -3.58 9.08 -1.19
CA THR A 71 -4.87 9.59 -0.70
C THR A 71 -6.01 9.19 -1.63
N GLU A 72 -7.23 9.09 -1.08
CA GLU A 72 -8.45 8.78 -1.85
C GLU A 72 -8.36 7.47 -2.66
N GLY A 73 -7.51 6.54 -2.22
CA GLY A 73 -7.35 5.24 -2.85
C GLY A 73 -8.64 4.45 -2.81
N ARG A 74 -8.97 3.77 -3.91
CA ARG A 74 -10.14 2.88 -4.01
C ARG A 74 -9.69 1.49 -4.41
N PHE A 75 -10.32 0.47 -3.83
CA PHE A 75 -10.05 -0.92 -4.19
C PHE A 75 -11.33 -1.68 -4.48
N HIS A 76 -11.21 -2.69 -5.35
CA HIS A 76 -12.23 -3.66 -5.66
C HIS A 76 -11.56 -5.04 -5.71
N THR A 77 -12.03 -5.97 -4.89
CA THR A 77 -11.51 -7.33 -4.82
C THR A 77 -12.64 -8.33 -4.59
N LYS A 78 -12.32 -9.62 -4.60
CA LYS A 78 -13.27 -10.70 -4.33
C LYS A 78 -12.62 -11.74 -3.42
N ILE A 79 -13.34 -12.17 -2.39
CA ILE A 79 -12.93 -13.33 -1.58
C ILE A 79 -13.31 -14.60 -2.36
N LYS A 80 -12.36 -15.51 -2.53
CA LYS A 80 -12.59 -16.86 -3.07
C LYS A 80 -12.84 -17.86 -1.95
#